data_AF-A0A2V9US03-F1
#
_entry.id   AF-A0A2V9US03-F1
#
_cell.length_a   1.000
_cell.length_b   1.000
_cell.length_c   1.000
_cell.angle_alpha   90.00
_cell.angle_beta   90.00
_cell.angle_gamma   90.00
#
_symmetry.space_group_name_H-M   'P 1'
#
loop_
_entity.id
_entity.type
_entity.pdbx_description
1 polymer ?
#
loop_
_entity_poly.entity_id
_entity_poly.type
_entity_poly.pdbx_seq_one_letter_code
_entity_poly.pdbx_strand_id
1 'polypeptide(L)'
;MYDGGKMDGADLIPVTCNLATAACPPPTPQFKFVNSSEVPYFQMAEEYAFGDRMFQTNQGPSFPAHQFIISGTSAPTPTSKLFASDNPAGAMGSSNNTGCTAPSTEFVRLIDPTGAESSTQYPCFDHPTLTDLLDAKGLSWRYYTLNAGTVSGGSIWTGPNAIQRICQPKTVGGQLVCRGSEWKNNVIIDPTRALTDVANHQLAAVSWVIPSRNDSDHAGSVSLGRIHRECGRRQFLLVEYGHYHHVG
;
A
#
# COMPACT_ATOMS: atom_id res chain seq x y z
N MET A 1 -8.96 0.96 19.58
CA MET A 1 -7.57 0.51 19.84
C MET A 1 -6.87 1.34 20.90
N TYR A 2 -6.45 2.58 20.60
CA TYR A 2 -5.51 3.34 21.44
C TYR A 2 -6.11 3.91 22.74
N ASP A 3 -7.44 4.08 22.82
CA ASP A 3 -8.22 4.57 23.98
C ASP A 3 -7.52 5.68 24.79
N GLY A 4 -7.20 6.80 24.14
CA GLY A 4 -6.55 7.93 24.81
C GLY A 4 -5.18 7.61 25.43
N GLY A 5 -4.49 6.57 24.93
CA GLY A 5 -3.19 6.11 25.42
C GLY A 5 -3.26 4.95 26.42
N LYS A 6 -4.46 4.49 26.82
CA LYS A 6 -4.59 3.33 27.71
C LYS A 6 -4.27 2.00 27.03
N MET A 7 -4.37 1.94 25.70
CA MET A 7 -4.10 0.74 24.89
C MET A 7 -4.98 -0.47 25.25
N ASP A 8 -6.17 -0.25 25.82
CA ASP A 8 -7.10 -1.28 26.28
C ASP A 8 -8.35 -1.42 25.38
N GLY A 9 -8.40 -0.71 24.24
CA GLY A 9 -9.55 -0.73 23.33
C GLY A 9 -9.36 -1.63 22.11
N ALA A 10 -8.48 -2.63 22.15
CA ALA A 10 -8.23 -3.54 21.04
C ALA A 10 -9.31 -4.63 20.91
N ASP A 11 -9.88 -5.07 22.02
CA ASP A 11 -11.01 -6.02 22.09
C ASP A 11 -12.31 -5.47 21.49
N LEU A 12 -12.45 -4.14 21.47
CA LEU A 12 -13.59 -3.44 20.90
C LEU A 12 -13.48 -3.26 19.37
N ILE A 13 -12.38 -3.68 18.74
CA ILE A 13 -12.22 -3.56 17.28
C ILE A 13 -13.13 -4.60 16.59
N PRO A 14 -14.03 -4.18 15.68
CA PRO A 14 -14.90 -5.10 14.96
C PRO A 14 -14.10 -6.13 14.15
N VAL A 15 -14.53 -7.39 14.20
CA VAL A 15 -13.97 -8.48 13.39
C VAL A 15 -15.05 -8.98 12.44
N THR A 16 -14.79 -8.84 11.14
CA THR A 16 -15.70 -9.34 10.12
C THR A 16 -15.47 -10.84 9.88
N CYS A 17 -16.52 -11.65 10.01
CA CYS A 17 -16.49 -13.04 9.54
C CYS A 17 -17.08 -13.13 8.12
N ASN A 18 -16.34 -13.75 7.21
CA ASN A 18 -16.90 -14.12 5.91
C ASN A 18 -17.73 -15.41 6.05
N LEU A 19 -19.04 -15.25 6.23
CA LEU A 19 -19.98 -16.37 6.36
C LEU A 19 -20.09 -17.21 5.08
N ALA A 20 -19.78 -16.65 3.91
CA ALA A 20 -19.86 -17.37 2.64
C ALA A 20 -18.76 -18.42 2.47
N THR A 21 -17.62 -18.25 3.15
CA THR A 21 -16.50 -19.22 3.13
C THR A 21 -16.35 -19.98 4.44
N ALA A 22 -17.26 -19.77 5.41
CA ALA A 22 -17.19 -20.30 6.79
C ALA A 22 -15.83 -20.07 7.50
N ALA A 23 -15.02 -19.13 7.01
CA ALA A 23 -13.70 -18.82 7.53
C ALA A 23 -13.82 -17.62 8.46
N CYS A 24 -14.39 -17.84 9.65
CA CYS A 24 -14.33 -16.83 10.69
C CYS A 24 -12.92 -16.77 11.29
N PRO A 25 -12.40 -15.58 11.59
CA PRO A 25 -11.19 -15.46 12.41
C PRO A 25 -11.38 -16.20 13.74
N PRO A 26 -10.30 -16.78 14.30
CA PRO A 26 -10.38 -17.44 15.60
C PRO A 26 -10.77 -16.43 16.69
N PRO A 27 -11.25 -16.88 17.87
CA PRO A 27 -11.57 -15.98 18.96
C PRO A 27 -10.44 -15.01 19.29
N THR A 28 -10.81 -13.76 19.55
CA THR A 28 -9.92 -12.65 19.89
C THR A 28 -8.68 -12.53 18.98
N PRO A 29 -8.86 -12.42 17.66
CA PRO A 29 -7.74 -12.43 16.72
C PRO A 29 -6.78 -11.25 16.89
N GLN A 30 -7.25 -10.13 17.45
CA GLN A 30 -6.45 -8.93 17.76
C GLN A 30 -5.33 -9.16 18.79
N PHE A 31 -5.41 -10.22 19.59
CA PHE A 31 -4.42 -10.55 20.62
C PHE A 31 -3.52 -11.74 20.24
N LYS A 32 -3.62 -12.21 18.98
CA LYS A 32 -2.79 -13.31 18.49
C LYS A 32 -1.50 -12.78 17.88
N PHE A 33 -0.46 -13.59 18.01
CA PHE A 33 0.84 -13.39 17.38
C PHE A 33 1.25 -14.67 16.64
N VAL A 34 2.07 -14.53 15.61
CA VAL A 34 2.60 -15.65 14.82
C VAL A 34 3.70 -16.37 15.60
N ASN A 35 3.82 -17.69 15.42
CA ASN A 35 4.96 -18.41 15.97
C ASN A 35 6.20 -18.12 15.13
N SER A 36 7.37 -17.97 15.77
CA SER A 36 8.63 -17.71 15.07
C SER A 36 9.00 -18.81 14.06
N SER A 37 8.53 -20.05 14.24
CA SER A 37 8.74 -21.12 13.26
C SER A 37 7.89 -20.99 12.00
N GLU A 38 6.85 -20.15 12.00
CA GLU A 38 5.93 -19.95 10.88
C GLU A 38 6.34 -18.82 9.95
N VAL A 39 7.28 -17.97 10.39
CA VAL A 39 7.74 -16.80 9.66
C VAL A 39 9.26 -16.67 9.72
N PRO A 40 9.93 -16.23 8.64
CA PRO A 40 11.38 -16.12 8.62
C PRO A 40 11.90 -14.77 9.15
N TYR A 41 11.01 -13.91 9.65
CA TYR A 41 11.36 -12.60 10.19
C TYR A 41 12.37 -12.66 11.34
N PHE A 42 12.30 -13.69 12.18
CA PHE A 42 13.23 -13.87 13.29
C PHE A 42 14.65 -14.11 12.80
N GLN A 43 14.82 -15.01 11.81
CA GLN A 43 16.12 -15.24 11.19
C GLN A 43 16.67 -13.96 10.54
N MET A 44 15.83 -13.19 9.83
CA MET A 44 16.27 -11.94 9.23
C MET A 44 16.67 -10.88 10.28
N ALA A 45 15.95 -10.82 11.40
CA ALA A 45 16.26 -9.92 12.50
C ALA A 45 17.56 -10.32 13.24
N GLU A 46 17.85 -11.62 13.35
CA GLU A 46 19.08 -12.14 13.94
C GLU A 46 20.31 -11.93 13.05
N GLU A 47 20.15 -12.07 11.73
CA GLU A 47 21.24 -11.90 10.75
C GLU A 47 21.53 -10.43 10.40
N TYR A 48 20.50 -9.59 10.40
CA TYR A 48 20.59 -8.19 9.98
C TYR A 48 20.19 -7.24 11.13
N ALA A 49 19.55 -6.12 10.79
CA ALA A 49 19.09 -5.14 11.76
C ALA A 49 17.56 -5.17 11.86
N PHE A 50 17.04 -4.93 13.06
CA PHE A 50 15.62 -4.82 13.32
C PHE A 50 15.29 -3.47 13.98
N GLY A 51 14.32 -2.75 13.40
CA GLY A 51 13.83 -1.48 13.94
C GLY A 51 12.61 -1.69 14.83
N ASP A 52 12.81 -1.77 16.15
CA ASP A 52 11.76 -2.04 17.15
C ASP A 52 11.00 -0.78 17.62
N ARG A 53 11.34 0.39 17.07
CA ARG A 53 10.69 1.69 17.33
C ARG A 53 10.24 2.37 16.04
N MET A 54 9.72 1.57 15.10
CA MET A 54 9.17 2.03 13.84
C MET A 54 7.64 2.04 13.89
N PHE A 55 7.04 3.20 13.68
CA PHE A 55 5.59 3.38 13.65
C PHE A 55 5.16 3.86 12.26
N GLN A 56 4.00 3.41 11.81
CA GLN A 56 3.36 4.00 10.63
C GLN A 56 3.03 5.47 10.89
N THR A 57 3.22 6.31 9.87
CA THR A 57 2.97 7.76 9.97
C THR A 57 1.48 8.07 10.17
N ASN A 58 0.59 7.20 9.70
CA ASN A 58 -0.86 7.37 9.76
C ASN A 58 -1.54 6.31 10.65
N GLN A 59 -2.74 6.64 11.14
CA GLN A 59 -3.67 5.65 11.66
C GLN A 59 -4.70 5.40 10.55
N GLY A 60 -4.50 4.35 9.75
CA GLY A 60 -5.38 4.07 8.62
C GLY A 60 -4.90 2.89 7.80
N PRO A 61 -5.69 2.45 6.81
CA PRO A 61 -5.47 1.23 6.06
C PRO A 61 -4.48 1.47 4.90
N SER A 62 -4.46 0.54 3.93
CA SER A 62 -3.40 0.49 2.92
C SER A 62 -3.32 1.69 2.00
N PHE A 63 -4.45 2.28 1.57
CA PHE A 63 -4.42 3.41 0.63
C PHE A 63 -3.58 4.59 1.13
N PRO A 64 -3.85 5.19 2.31
CA PRO A 64 -3.00 6.28 2.81
C PRO A 64 -1.57 5.84 3.12
N ALA A 65 -1.36 4.61 3.63
CA ALA A 65 0.00 4.10 3.89
C ALA A 65 0.87 4.05 2.62
N HIS A 66 0.30 3.63 1.48
CA HIS A 66 1.00 3.62 0.19
C HIS A 66 1.17 5.01 -0.42
N GLN A 67 0.48 6.04 0.07
CA GLN A 67 0.84 7.43 -0.22
C GLN A 67 2.05 7.85 0.62
N PHE A 68 2.05 7.56 1.92
CA PHE A 68 3.18 7.89 2.80
C PHE A 68 4.50 7.26 2.34
N ILE A 69 4.50 6.01 1.84
CA ILE A 69 5.73 5.34 1.40
C ILE A 69 6.37 5.98 0.16
N ILE A 70 5.57 6.63 -0.70
CA ILE A 70 6.06 7.25 -1.93
C ILE A 70 6.25 8.77 -1.82
N SER A 71 5.50 9.45 -0.96
CA SER A 71 5.53 10.93 -0.87
C SER A 71 5.75 11.49 0.53
N GLY A 72 5.79 10.66 1.57
CA GLY A 72 5.87 11.11 2.95
C GLY A 72 4.59 11.81 3.45
N THR A 73 3.50 11.77 2.68
CA THR A 73 2.22 12.38 3.02
C THR A 73 1.05 11.65 2.36
N SER A 74 -0.14 11.70 2.96
CA SER A 74 -1.41 11.36 2.28
C SER A 74 -2.27 12.60 1.98
N ALA A 75 -1.70 13.80 2.13
CA ALA A 75 -2.41 15.06 1.87
C ALA A 75 -2.70 15.21 0.37
N PRO A 76 -3.93 15.54 -0.06
CA PRO A 76 -4.26 15.57 -1.49
C PRO A 76 -3.51 16.61 -2.33
N THR A 77 -3.04 17.69 -1.72
CA THR A 77 -2.28 18.78 -2.36
C THR A 77 -1.17 19.26 -1.41
N PRO A 78 -0.17 20.03 -1.89
CA PRO A 78 0.96 20.47 -1.06
C PRO A 78 0.54 21.44 0.06
N THR A 79 -0.61 22.10 -0.09
CA THR A 79 -1.14 23.07 0.86
C THR A 79 -2.31 22.53 1.67
N SER A 80 -2.73 21.28 1.44
CA SER A 80 -3.82 20.67 2.19
C SER A 80 -3.42 20.48 3.65
N LYS A 81 -4.33 20.82 4.56
CA LYS A 81 -4.23 20.49 5.99
C LYS A 81 -4.93 19.17 6.34
N LEU A 82 -5.53 18.54 5.35
CA LEU A 82 -6.26 17.28 5.46
C LEU A 82 -5.45 16.15 4.84
N PHE A 83 -5.61 14.95 5.38
CA PHE A 83 -4.90 13.73 5.00
C PHE A 83 -5.91 12.66 4.64
N ALA A 84 -5.66 11.87 3.59
CA ALA A 84 -6.46 10.66 3.37
C ALA A 84 -6.31 9.73 4.58
N SER A 85 -7.43 9.24 5.11
CA SER A 85 -7.47 8.43 6.33
C SER A 85 -7.95 7.00 6.12
N ASP A 86 -8.66 6.73 5.03
CA ASP A 86 -9.32 5.47 4.77
C ASP A 86 -9.03 4.90 3.37
N ASN A 87 -9.39 3.62 3.20
CA ASN A 87 -9.47 3.02 1.88
C ASN A 87 -10.63 3.65 1.07
N PRO A 88 -10.54 3.65 -0.26
CA PRO A 88 -11.59 4.15 -1.14
C PRO A 88 -12.93 3.42 -0.94
N ALA A 89 -14.01 4.16 -1.08
CA ALA A 89 -15.40 3.71 -0.94
C ALA A 89 -16.32 4.44 -1.92
N GLY A 90 -17.60 4.08 -1.96
CA GLY A 90 -18.60 4.76 -2.79
C GLY A 90 -18.76 4.22 -4.21
N ALA A 91 -18.00 3.18 -4.59
CA ALA A 91 -18.18 2.46 -5.84
C ALA A 91 -18.04 0.93 -5.66
N MET A 92 -18.60 0.18 -6.61
CA MET A 92 -18.38 -1.26 -6.66
C MET A 92 -16.92 -1.55 -7.07
N GLY A 93 -16.24 -2.41 -6.31
CA GLY A 93 -14.84 -2.73 -6.57
C GLY A 93 -13.85 -1.68 -6.08
N SER A 94 -14.30 -0.72 -5.25
CA SER A 94 -13.39 0.17 -4.53
C SER A 94 -12.31 -0.64 -3.83
N SER A 95 -11.06 -0.25 -4.07
CA SER A 95 -9.79 -0.93 -3.75
C SER A 95 -9.06 -1.60 -4.92
N ASN A 96 -9.79 -2.11 -5.91
CA ASN A 96 -9.24 -2.84 -7.07
C ASN A 96 -9.33 -2.05 -8.38
N ASN A 97 -9.98 -0.89 -8.36
CA ASN A 97 -9.90 0.10 -9.42
C ASN A 97 -10.02 1.49 -8.80
N THR A 98 -8.92 1.97 -8.21
CA THR A 98 -8.87 3.24 -7.47
C THR A 98 -7.85 4.22 -8.05
N GLY A 99 -7.49 5.26 -7.32
CA GLY A 99 -6.53 6.27 -7.74
C GLY A 99 -7.15 7.23 -8.76
N CYS A 100 -6.30 7.73 -9.65
CA CYS A 100 -6.72 8.53 -10.81
C CYS A 100 -7.48 7.73 -11.89
N THR A 101 -7.64 6.42 -11.71
CA THR A 101 -8.46 5.57 -12.59
C THR A 101 -9.79 5.14 -11.96
N ALA A 102 -10.08 5.64 -10.75
CA ALA A 102 -11.28 5.28 -10.00
C ALA A 102 -12.58 5.66 -10.74
N PRO A 103 -13.69 4.91 -10.54
CA PRO A 103 -15.02 5.35 -10.94
C PRO A 103 -15.36 6.73 -10.35
N SER A 104 -16.15 7.53 -11.06
CA SER A 104 -16.43 8.92 -10.65
C SER A 104 -17.16 9.09 -9.32
N THR A 105 -17.81 8.04 -8.80
CA THR A 105 -18.50 8.04 -7.49
C THR A 105 -17.60 7.60 -6.35
N GLU A 106 -16.38 7.13 -6.63
CA GLU A 106 -15.45 6.70 -5.61
C GLU A 106 -14.82 7.89 -4.89
N PHE A 107 -14.63 7.74 -3.58
CA PHE A 107 -14.01 8.74 -2.73
C PHE A 107 -13.17 8.08 -1.64
N VAL A 108 -12.26 8.84 -1.06
CA VAL A 108 -11.59 8.53 0.21
C VAL A 108 -12.00 9.55 1.26
N ARG A 109 -12.07 9.13 2.53
CA ARG A 109 -12.25 10.07 3.64
C ARG A 109 -10.96 10.82 3.91
N LEU A 110 -11.12 12.05 4.38
CA LEU A 110 -10.02 12.87 4.85
C LEU A 110 -10.18 13.18 6.33
N ILE A 111 -9.07 13.12 7.06
CA ILE A 111 -8.97 13.49 8.46
C ILE A 111 -8.27 14.84 8.62
N ASP A 112 -8.79 15.65 9.53
CA ASP A 112 -8.19 16.93 9.90
C ASP A 112 -7.22 16.80 11.11
N PRO A 113 -6.45 17.84 11.44
CA PRO A 113 -5.51 17.80 12.57
C PRO A 113 -6.15 17.61 13.96
N THR A 114 -7.48 17.76 14.07
CA THR A 114 -8.23 17.50 15.31
C THR A 114 -8.70 16.04 15.41
N GLY A 115 -8.52 15.26 14.34
CA GLY A 115 -8.94 13.87 14.23
C GLY A 115 -10.34 13.68 13.64
N ALA A 116 -10.96 14.72 13.07
CA ALA A 116 -12.30 14.62 12.52
C ALA A 116 -12.30 14.21 11.03
N GLU A 117 -13.06 13.16 10.70
CA GLU A 117 -13.25 12.66 9.33
C GLU A 117 -14.53 13.23 8.68
N SER A 118 -14.57 14.54 8.48
CA SER A 118 -15.78 15.24 8.05
C SER A 118 -15.87 15.53 6.54
N SER A 119 -14.86 15.13 5.77
CA SER A 119 -14.77 15.44 4.35
C SER A 119 -14.28 14.25 3.53
N THR A 120 -14.55 14.28 2.23
CA THR A 120 -14.14 13.25 1.28
C THR A 120 -13.57 13.89 0.03
N GLN A 121 -12.77 13.13 -0.71
CA GLN A 121 -12.22 13.55 -1.99
C GLN A 121 -12.10 12.37 -2.96
N TYR A 122 -12.20 12.64 -4.27
CA TYR A 122 -11.82 11.68 -5.30
C TYR A 122 -10.33 11.28 -5.15
N PRO A 123 -9.97 9.98 -5.23
CA PRO A 123 -8.63 9.47 -4.89
C PRO A 123 -7.56 9.77 -5.96
N CYS A 124 -7.56 10.96 -6.55
CA CYS A 124 -6.52 11.44 -7.46
C CYS A 124 -5.94 12.74 -6.91
N PHE A 125 -4.72 12.64 -6.40
CA PHE A 125 -4.01 13.69 -5.68
C PHE A 125 -2.96 14.37 -6.56
N ASP A 126 -2.57 15.57 -6.15
CA ASP A 126 -1.59 16.38 -6.84
C ASP A 126 -0.62 17.00 -5.82
N HIS A 127 0.35 16.21 -5.34
CA HIS A 127 1.44 16.67 -4.45
C HIS A 127 2.81 16.16 -4.92
N PRO A 128 3.94 16.75 -4.47
CA PRO A 128 5.27 16.21 -4.71
C PRO A 128 5.47 14.85 -4.04
N THR A 129 6.18 13.96 -4.70
CA THR A 129 6.55 12.65 -4.20
C THR A 129 8.08 12.50 -4.16
N LEU A 130 8.57 11.39 -3.64
CA LEU A 130 10.00 11.06 -3.72
C LEU A 130 10.46 10.91 -5.17
N THR A 131 9.58 10.51 -6.10
CA THR A 131 9.95 10.34 -7.52
C THR A 131 10.34 11.67 -8.16
N ASP A 132 9.69 12.77 -7.79
CA ASP A 132 10.05 14.11 -8.27
C ASP A 132 11.51 14.46 -7.88
N LEU A 133 11.93 14.07 -6.67
CA LEU A 133 13.31 14.29 -6.19
C LEU A 133 14.31 13.37 -6.89
N LEU A 134 13.93 12.13 -7.18
CA LEU A 134 14.77 11.17 -7.89
C LEU A 134 14.98 11.58 -9.35
N ASP A 135 13.91 12.00 -10.03
CA ASP A 135 13.95 12.49 -11.41
C ASP A 135 14.79 13.76 -11.51
N ALA A 136 14.64 14.71 -10.57
CA ALA A 136 15.47 15.91 -10.51
C ALA A 136 16.97 15.63 -10.31
N LYS A 137 17.32 14.44 -9.77
CA LYS A 137 18.70 13.97 -9.59
C LYS A 137 19.15 12.98 -10.67
N GLY A 138 18.29 12.63 -11.62
CA GLY A 138 18.57 11.61 -12.64
C GLY A 138 18.79 10.22 -12.05
N LEU A 139 18.22 9.93 -10.88
CA LEU A 139 18.29 8.61 -10.25
C LEU A 139 17.13 7.75 -10.75
N SER A 140 17.44 6.55 -11.24
CA SER A 140 16.43 5.62 -11.71
C SER A 140 15.56 5.12 -10.56
N TRP A 141 14.27 4.97 -10.80
CA TRP A 141 13.35 4.39 -9.83
C TRP A 141 12.36 3.45 -10.50
N ARG A 142 11.89 2.46 -9.74
CA ARG A 142 10.84 1.53 -10.18
C ARG A 142 9.87 1.23 -9.05
N TYR A 143 8.59 1.17 -9.39
CA TYR A 143 7.52 0.73 -8.51
C TYR A 143 6.92 -0.57 -9.07
N TYR A 144 7.21 -1.69 -8.42
CA TYR A 144 6.71 -3.00 -8.81
C TYR A 144 5.43 -3.28 -8.03
N THR A 145 4.33 -3.53 -8.73
CA THR A 145 3.01 -3.70 -8.12
C THR A 145 2.21 -4.76 -8.86
N LEU A 146 1.13 -5.21 -8.23
CA LEU A 146 0.19 -6.16 -8.82
C LEU A 146 -0.76 -5.50 -9.80
N ASN A 147 -1.31 -6.32 -10.69
CA ASN A 147 -2.54 -5.99 -11.36
C ASN A 147 -3.72 -6.27 -10.41
N ALA A 148 -4.60 -5.29 -10.20
CA ALA A 148 -5.82 -5.45 -9.43
C ALA A 148 -7.03 -5.07 -10.30
N GLY A 149 -8.13 -5.80 -10.12
CA GLY A 149 -9.39 -5.53 -10.82
C GLY A 149 -9.26 -5.55 -12.34
N THR A 150 -9.98 -4.63 -12.99
CA THR A 150 -10.09 -4.54 -14.46
C THR A 150 -9.17 -3.49 -15.08
N VAL A 151 -8.54 -2.64 -14.26
CA VAL A 151 -7.67 -1.55 -14.72
C VAL A 151 -6.24 -1.82 -14.25
N SER A 152 -5.31 -1.92 -15.21
CA SER A 152 -3.90 -2.21 -14.93
C SER A 152 -3.30 -1.25 -13.91
N GLY A 153 -2.90 -1.79 -12.76
CA GLY A 153 -2.29 -1.05 -11.66
C GLY A 153 -3.26 -0.23 -10.79
N GLY A 154 -4.57 -0.37 -11.00
CA GLY A 154 -5.63 0.34 -10.26
C GLY A 154 -5.85 -0.14 -8.82
N SER A 155 -4.82 -0.27 -7.99
CA SER A 155 -4.91 -0.85 -6.65
C SER A 155 -4.69 0.18 -5.53
N ILE A 156 -5.28 -0.04 -4.36
CA ILE A 156 -4.92 0.70 -3.12
C ILE A 156 -3.46 0.54 -2.72
N TRP A 157 -2.79 -0.49 -3.24
CA TRP A 157 -1.37 -0.73 -3.02
C TRP A 157 -0.47 -0.11 -4.09
N THR A 158 -1.03 0.56 -5.10
CA THR A 158 -0.24 1.22 -6.14
C THR A 158 -0.17 2.72 -5.87
N GLY A 159 0.69 3.16 -4.94
CA GLY A 159 0.88 4.57 -4.61
C GLY A 159 0.90 5.53 -5.82
N PRO A 160 1.72 5.28 -6.87
CA PRO A 160 1.79 6.12 -8.06
C PRO A 160 0.48 6.33 -8.83
N ASN A 161 -0.49 5.42 -8.74
CA ASN A 161 -1.73 5.53 -9.52
C ASN A 161 -2.66 6.64 -8.99
N ALA A 162 -2.48 7.02 -7.73
CA ALA A 162 -3.23 8.08 -7.07
C ALA A 162 -2.58 9.45 -7.24
N ILE A 163 -1.45 9.54 -7.95
CA ILE A 163 -0.73 10.80 -8.18
C ILE A 163 -0.96 11.26 -9.62
N GLN A 164 -1.71 12.35 -9.78
CA GLN A 164 -2.18 12.85 -11.07
C GLN A 164 -1.02 13.11 -12.05
N ARG A 165 0.10 13.68 -11.57
CA ARG A 165 1.27 13.98 -12.42
C ARG A 165 1.96 12.73 -12.95
N ILE A 166 1.98 11.64 -12.18
CA ILE A 166 2.55 10.35 -12.57
C ILE A 166 1.57 9.60 -13.46
N CYS A 167 0.31 9.46 -13.04
CA CYS A 167 -0.69 8.67 -13.74
C CYS A 167 -1.11 9.31 -15.08
N GLN A 168 -1.39 10.62 -15.11
CA GLN A 168 -1.99 11.34 -16.26
C GLN A 168 -3.14 10.54 -16.89
N PRO A 169 -4.27 10.39 -16.16
CA PRO A 169 -5.35 9.49 -16.57
C PRO A 169 -5.98 9.92 -17.89
N LYS A 170 -6.28 8.94 -18.76
CA LYS A 170 -7.02 9.15 -20.01
C LYS A 170 -8.04 8.04 -20.24
N THR A 171 -9.19 8.38 -20.79
CA THR A 171 -10.20 7.39 -21.17
C THR A 171 -9.76 6.61 -22.40
N VAL A 172 -9.64 5.30 -22.29
CA VAL A 172 -9.35 4.37 -23.40
C VAL A 172 -10.33 3.22 -23.31
N GLY A 173 -11.09 2.97 -24.39
CA GLY A 173 -12.10 1.92 -24.40
C GLY A 173 -13.19 2.07 -23.33
N GLY A 174 -13.49 3.31 -22.91
CA GLY A 174 -14.48 3.61 -21.87
C GLY A 174 -13.98 3.51 -20.43
N GLN A 175 -12.69 3.21 -20.21
CA GLN A 175 -12.06 3.13 -18.88
C GLN A 175 -10.96 4.18 -18.74
N LEU A 176 -10.84 4.78 -17.55
CA LEU A 176 -9.69 5.61 -17.21
C LEU A 176 -8.47 4.70 -17.04
N VAL A 177 -7.37 5.05 -17.70
CA VAL A 177 -6.08 4.36 -17.58
C VAL A 177 -4.96 5.39 -17.45
N CYS A 178 -3.93 5.07 -16.67
CA CYS A 178 -2.75 5.93 -16.57
C CYS A 178 -1.95 5.91 -17.89
N ARG A 179 -1.57 7.09 -18.38
CA ARG A 179 -0.83 7.30 -19.64
C ARG A 179 0.39 8.20 -19.47
N GLY A 180 0.71 8.62 -18.26
CA GLY A 180 1.88 9.44 -17.99
C GLY A 180 3.17 8.74 -18.38
N SER A 181 4.16 9.53 -18.79
CA SER A 181 5.48 9.03 -19.16
C SER A 181 6.17 8.35 -17.99
N GLU A 182 6.10 8.94 -16.79
CA GLU A 182 6.66 8.35 -15.57
C GLU A 182 5.97 7.03 -15.24
N TRP A 183 4.64 6.97 -15.28
CA TRP A 183 3.89 5.73 -15.10
C TRP A 183 4.38 4.63 -16.05
N LYS A 184 4.43 4.93 -17.36
CA LYS A 184 4.82 3.96 -18.38
C LYS A 184 6.25 3.45 -18.20
N ASN A 185 7.16 4.31 -17.76
CA ASN A 185 8.59 3.99 -17.70
C ASN A 185 8.98 3.29 -16.38
N ASN A 186 8.28 3.60 -15.29
CA ASN A 186 8.76 3.25 -13.94
C ASN A 186 7.79 2.37 -13.15
N VAL A 187 6.50 2.28 -13.53
CA VAL A 187 5.52 1.43 -12.82
C VAL A 187 5.39 0.08 -13.52
N ILE A 188 5.82 -0.98 -12.84
CA ILE A 188 5.88 -2.35 -13.36
C ILE A 188 4.72 -3.15 -12.78
N ILE A 189 3.74 -3.49 -13.61
CA ILE A 189 2.55 -4.26 -13.22
C ILE A 189 2.84 -5.78 -13.23
N ASP A 190 3.87 -6.16 -12.50
CA ASP A 190 4.26 -7.53 -12.16
C ASP A 190 5.33 -7.45 -11.06
N PRO A 191 4.99 -7.79 -9.80
CA PRO A 191 5.95 -7.65 -8.71
C PRO A 191 7.14 -8.61 -8.82
N THR A 192 6.98 -9.74 -9.52
CA THR A 192 8.03 -10.74 -9.67
C THR A 192 9.16 -10.28 -10.59
N ARG A 193 8.91 -9.26 -11.42
CA ARG A 193 9.94 -8.62 -12.26
C ARG A 193 11.09 -8.04 -11.44
N ALA A 194 10.87 -7.67 -10.18
CA ALA A 194 11.94 -7.23 -9.29
C ALA A 194 13.05 -8.29 -9.18
N LEU A 195 12.67 -9.57 -9.06
CA LEU A 195 13.62 -10.69 -8.95
C LEU A 195 14.42 -10.89 -10.24
N THR A 196 13.75 -10.75 -11.38
CA THR A 196 14.41 -10.78 -12.70
C THR A 196 15.39 -9.62 -12.87
N ASP A 197 15.01 -8.42 -12.44
CA ASP A 197 15.84 -7.24 -12.56
C ASP A 197 17.05 -7.31 -11.60
N VAL A 198 16.89 -7.89 -10.40
CA VAL A 198 18.02 -8.21 -9.50
C VAL A 198 18.99 -9.19 -10.19
N ALA A 199 18.48 -10.30 -10.73
CA ALA A 199 19.29 -11.33 -11.37
C ALA A 199 20.08 -10.80 -12.59
N ASN A 200 19.51 -9.82 -13.30
CA ASN A 200 20.11 -9.22 -14.49
C ASN A 200 20.91 -7.95 -14.21
N HIS A 201 21.10 -7.55 -12.94
CA HIS A 201 21.74 -6.28 -12.57
C HIS A 201 21.05 -5.03 -13.17
N GLN A 202 19.72 -5.09 -13.27
CA GLN A 202 18.84 -4.04 -13.83
C GLN A 202 17.94 -3.38 -12.78
N LEU A 203 18.11 -3.70 -11.49
CA LEU A 203 17.36 -3.06 -10.41
C LEU A 203 17.63 -1.54 -10.41
N ALA A 204 16.57 -0.75 -10.29
CA ALA A 204 16.68 0.71 -10.23
C ALA A 204 17.33 1.17 -8.92
N ALA A 205 17.88 2.40 -8.91
CA ALA A 205 18.54 2.95 -7.72
C ALA A 205 17.60 3.02 -6.52
N VAL A 206 16.31 3.29 -6.75
CA VAL A 206 15.25 3.16 -5.76
C VAL A 206 14.17 2.22 -6.30
N SER A 207 13.86 1.17 -5.55
CA SER A 207 12.85 0.19 -5.94
C SER A 207 11.86 -0.05 -4.80
N TRP A 208 10.57 0.16 -5.08
CA TRP A 208 9.48 -0.26 -4.21
C TRP A 208 8.89 -1.55 -4.75
N VAL A 209 8.80 -2.59 -3.92
CA VAL A 209 8.24 -3.89 -4.32
C VAL A 209 7.03 -4.22 -3.48
N ILE A 210 5.86 -4.12 -4.12
CA ILE A 210 4.57 -4.35 -3.51
C ILE A 210 4.09 -5.72 -3.98
N PRO A 211 4.06 -6.74 -3.10
CA PRO A 211 3.70 -8.09 -3.49
C PRO A 211 2.23 -8.23 -3.84
N SER A 212 1.87 -9.37 -4.44
CA SER A 212 0.47 -9.74 -4.60
C SER A 212 -0.21 -9.93 -3.24
N ARG A 213 -1.55 -9.88 -3.21
CA ARG A 213 -2.33 -10.24 -2.00
C ARG A 213 -1.97 -11.62 -1.45
N ASN A 214 -1.67 -12.56 -2.35
CA ASN A 214 -1.38 -13.94 -1.94
C ASN A 214 0.01 -14.07 -1.35
N ASP A 215 0.97 -13.31 -1.85
CA ASP A 215 2.35 -13.35 -1.39
C ASP A 215 2.60 -12.37 -0.23
N SER A 216 1.63 -11.51 0.10
CA SER A 216 1.67 -10.65 1.27
C SER A 216 1.12 -11.34 2.52
N ASP A 217 1.56 -10.85 3.68
CA ASP A 217 1.06 -11.26 4.99
C ASP A 217 -0.31 -10.65 5.34
N HIS A 218 -1.05 -10.17 4.34
CA HIS A 218 -2.40 -9.67 4.57
C HIS A 218 -3.30 -10.82 5.05
N ALA A 219 -3.97 -10.63 6.19
CA ALA A 219 -4.84 -11.66 6.76
C ALA A 219 -5.89 -12.17 5.75
N GLY A 220 -6.15 -13.48 5.77
CA GLY A 220 -7.00 -14.17 4.79
C GLY A 220 -6.34 -14.37 3.42
N SER A 221 -5.03 -14.17 3.29
CA SER A 221 -4.20 -14.73 2.22
C SER A 221 -3.72 -16.14 2.61
N VAL A 222 -3.33 -16.95 1.62
CA VAL A 222 -2.91 -18.35 1.79
C VAL A 222 -1.40 -18.52 2.01
N SER A 223 -0.60 -17.44 2.00
CA SER A 223 0.86 -17.58 2.17
C SER A 223 1.32 -17.02 3.50
N LEU A 224 1.66 -17.93 4.40
CA LEU A 224 2.73 -17.67 5.36
C LEU A 224 4.04 -17.72 4.55
N GLY A 225 4.59 -16.55 4.22
CA GLY A 225 6.02 -16.41 3.95
C GLY A 225 6.57 -16.85 2.58
N ARG A 226 5.86 -16.63 1.46
CA ARG A 226 6.39 -16.99 0.13
C ARG A 226 7.51 -16.07 -0.38
N ILE A 227 7.54 -14.80 0.03
CA ILE A 227 8.53 -13.80 -0.43
C ILE A 227 9.95 -14.06 0.10
N HIS A 228 10.08 -14.78 1.21
CA HIS A 228 11.33 -14.75 1.98
C HIS A 228 12.45 -15.66 1.49
N ARG A 229 12.20 -16.51 0.48
CA ARG A 229 13.25 -17.39 -0.04
C ARG A 229 14.31 -16.67 -0.86
N GLU A 230 14.11 -15.38 -1.20
CA GLU A 230 14.97 -14.68 -2.17
C GLU A 230 15.73 -13.44 -1.65
N CYS A 231 15.49 -12.96 -0.41
CA CYS A 231 16.19 -11.79 0.16
C CYS A 231 17.64 -12.04 0.62
N GLY A 232 18.37 -12.95 -0.03
CA GLY A 232 19.70 -13.41 0.40
C GLY A 232 20.93 -12.68 -0.16
N ARG A 233 20.80 -11.62 -0.98
CA ARG A 233 21.98 -10.96 -1.59
C ARG A 233 21.86 -9.43 -1.72
N ARG A 234 22.71 -8.74 -0.94
CA ARG A 234 23.28 -7.38 -1.08
C ARG A 234 22.63 -6.40 -2.08
N GLN A 235 21.36 -6.05 -1.92
CA GLN A 235 20.76 -4.81 -2.42
C GLN A 235 19.67 -4.34 -1.44
N PHE A 236 19.59 -3.04 -1.17
CA PHE A 236 18.53 -2.48 -0.33
C PHE A 236 17.20 -2.60 -1.07
N LEU A 237 16.37 -3.54 -0.64
CA LEU A 237 15.02 -3.74 -1.13
C LEU A 237 14.06 -3.21 -0.06
N LEU A 238 13.30 -2.17 -0.37
CA LEU A 238 12.20 -1.74 0.49
C LEU A 238 11.02 -2.69 0.20
N VAL A 239 10.97 -3.82 0.92
CA VAL A 239 9.82 -4.73 0.89
C VAL A 239 8.84 -4.28 1.97
N GLU A 240 7.64 -3.91 1.55
CA GLU A 240 6.58 -3.58 2.50
C GLU A 240 5.91 -4.87 3.01
N TYR A 241 5.93 -5.06 4.33
CA TYR A 241 5.11 -6.03 5.04
C TYR A 241 4.12 -5.27 5.91
N GLY A 242 2.98 -4.88 5.32
CA GLY A 242 1.88 -4.27 6.06
C GLY A 242 0.93 -5.34 6.59
N HIS A 243 0.92 -5.54 7.91
CA HIS A 243 -0.17 -6.24 8.60
C HIS A 243 -1.35 -5.27 8.70
N TYR A 244 -2.26 -5.34 7.73
CA TYR A 244 -3.44 -4.50 7.69
C TYR A 244 -4.63 -5.20 8.35
N HIS A 245 -4.97 -4.78 9.56
CA HIS A 245 -6.31 -5.02 10.09
C HIS A 245 -7.25 -4.01 9.42
N HIS A 246 -8.29 -4.50 8.72
CA HIS A 246 -9.36 -3.67 8.21
C HIS A 246 -10.01 -2.93 9.40
N VAL A 247 -9.88 -1.61 9.42
CA VAL A 247 -10.66 -0.72 10.27
C VAL A 247 -11.66 -0.04 9.33
N GLY A 248 -12.94 -0.22 9.62
CA GLY A 248 -14.06 0.38 8.93
C GLY A 248 -15.29 0.34 9.83
#